data_AF-A0A519NQ70-F1
#
_entry.id   AF-A0A519NQ70-F1
#
_cell.length_a   1.000
_cell.length_b   1.000
_cell.length_c   1.000
_cell.angle_alpha   90.00
_cell.angle_beta   90.00
_cell.angle_gamma   90.00
#
_symmetry.space_group_name_H-M   'P 1'
#
loop_
_entity.id
_entity.type
_entity.pdbx_description
1 polymer ?
#
loop_
_entity_poly.entity_id
_entity_poly.type
_entity_poly.pdbx_seq_one_letter_code
_entity_poly.pdbx_strand_id
1 'polypeptide(L)'
;MDNEMARVYDSFSTHFAAFNASKRKWQYLHAQRNHDWKRNAGAGKLINRVGIAGVDMHKVPVKFFKTNVQIPHIKLRNTDLFFLPERLLVQRGNKFAAVFYKNLVIDHSTTRFIEDEAVASDARIVDHTWKYVNKSGGPDRRFSNNRQIPICLYSEYTLRSVTGVNEVICTSKIGAFDGFGSYLNQIGRFQSAMRQGIL
;
A
#
# COMPACT_ATOMS: atom_id res chain seq x y z
N MET A 1 13.46 0.40 30.88
CA MET A 1 12.72 -0.64 30.13
C MET A 1 11.34 -0.17 29.69
N ASP A 2 10.40 0.18 30.58
CA ASP A 2 9.03 0.57 30.15
C ASP A 2 8.97 1.85 29.28
N ASN A 3 9.79 2.86 29.58
CA ASN A 3 9.86 4.10 28.79
C ASN A 3 10.53 3.94 27.41
N GLU A 4 11.45 2.98 27.25
CA GLU A 4 12.08 2.71 25.95
C GLU A 4 11.14 1.90 25.05
N MET A 5 10.45 0.92 25.63
CA MET A 5 9.42 0.16 24.93
C MET A 5 8.28 1.07 24.47
N ALA A 6 7.80 1.99 25.33
CA ALA A 6 6.80 2.99 24.96
C ALA A 6 7.23 3.86 23.76
N ARG A 7 8.51 4.28 23.69
CA ARG A 7 9.05 5.05 22.55
C ARG A 7 9.11 4.23 21.25
N VAL A 8 9.45 2.95 21.34
CA VAL A 8 9.42 2.02 20.19
C VAL A 8 7.98 1.80 19.72
N TYR A 9 7.00 1.81 20.63
CA TYR A 9 5.58 1.65 20.30
C TYR A 9 4.96 2.90 19.68
N ASP A 10 5.27 4.11 20.18
CA ASP A 10 4.85 5.36 19.54
C ASP A 10 5.38 5.46 18.10
N SER A 11 6.56 4.89 17.85
CA SER A 11 7.16 4.87 16.53
C SER A 11 6.29 4.13 15.49
N PHE A 12 5.55 3.07 15.85
CA PHE A 12 4.66 2.38 14.90
C PHE A 12 3.57 3.31 14.37
N SER A 13 2.91 4.03 15.27
CA SER A 13 1.81 4.91 14.94
C SER A 13 2.29 6.15 14.19
N THR A 14 3.43 6.73 14.61
CA THR A 14 4.01 7.87 13.90
C THR A 14 4.34 7.52 12.45
N HIS A 15 5.00 6.39 12.20
CA HIS A 15 5.38 6.01 10.84
C HIS A 15 4.16 5.61 9.99
N PHE A 16 3.11 5.05 10.60
CA PHE A 16 1.87 4.69 9.89
C PHE A 16 0.94 5.88 9.60
N ALA A 17 1.04 6.97 10.36
CA ALA A 17 0.15 8.13 10.24
C ALA A 17 0.15 8.73 8.84
N ALA A 18 1.30 8.77 8.16
CA ALA A 18 1.41 9.25 6.78
C ALA A 18 0.59 8.42 5.80
N PHE A 19 0.60 7.09 5.96
CA PHE A 19 -0.22 6.20 5.15
C PHE A 19 -1.68 6.49 5.42
N ASN A 20 -2.09 6.51 6.69
CA ASN A 20 -3.46 6.78 7.10
C ASN A 20 -3.97 8.13 6.58
N ALA A 21 -3.13 9.17 6.52
CA ALA A 21 -3.49 10.50 6.04
C ALA A 21 -3.70 10.61 4.50
N SER A 22 -3.23 9.64 3.70
CA SER A 22 -3.44 9.66 2.23
C SER A 22 -4.93 9.68 1.87
N LYS A 23 -5.38 10.62 1.04
CA LYS A 23 -6.81 10.83 0.76
C LYS A 23 -7.46 9.69 0.01
N ARG A 24 -6.71 9.02 -0.88
CA ARG A 24 -7.14 7.78 -1.52
C ARG A 24 -6.09 6.71 -1.35
N LYS A 25 -6.60 5.49 -1.17
CA LYS A 25 -5.82 4.27 -1.03
C LYS A 25 -6.56 3.16 -1.78
N TRP A 26 -5.83 2.38 -2.55
CA TRP A 26 -6.40 1.31 -3.36
C TRP A 26 -5.64 0.01 -3.16
N GLN A 27 -6.30 -1.10 -3.43
CA GLN A 27 -5.70 -2.41 -3.64
C GLN A 27 -5.80 -2.76 -5.13
N TYR A 28 -4.73 -3.27 -5.72
CA TYR A 28 -4.80 -3.88 -7.05
C TYR A 28 -5.21 -5.35 -6.92
N LEU A 29 -6.27 -5.73 -7.64
CA LEU A 29 -6.75 -7.10 -7.67
C LEU A 29 -5.97 -7.94 -8.69
N HIS A 30 -5.71 -9.20 -8.35
CA HIS A 30 -5.00 -10.15 -9.21
C HIS A 30 -3.57 -9.72 -9.61
N ALA A 31 -2.77 -9.28 -8.64
CA ALA A 31 -1.32 -9.07 -8.80
C ALA A 31 -0.51 -10.39 -9.01
N GLN A 32 -1.12 -11.40 -9.65
CA GLN A 32 -0.39 -12.59 -10.09
C GLN A 32 0.30 -12.27 -11.43
N ARG A 33 1.60 -11.99 -11.32
CA ARG A 33 2.65 -12.37 -12.28
C ARG A 33 2.30 -12.15 -13.77
N ASN A 34 2.12 -10.89 -14.17
CA ASN A 34 2.41 -10.49 -15.54
C ASN A 34 3.61 -9.56 -15.54
N HIS A 35 4.74 -10.00 -16.05
CA HIS A 35 5.89 -9.11 -16.35
C HIS A 35 5.46 -7.88 -17.19
N ASP A 36 4.33 -7.97 -17.89
CA ASP A 36 3.71 -6.90 -18.68
C ASP A 36 2.95 -5.82 -17.89
N TRP A 37 2.72 -5.95 -16.57
CA TRP A 37 2.00 -4.89 -15.83
C TRP A 37 2.80 -3.57 -15.82
N LYS A 38 4.14 -3.65 -15.77
CA LYS A 38 5.03 -2.47 -15.91
C LYS A 38 4.99 -1.86 -17.31
N ARG A 39 4.68 -2.65 -18.35
CA ARG A 39 4.51 -2.16 -19.74
C ARG A 39 3.17 -1.46 -19.95
N ASN A 40 2.17 -1.76 -19.13
CA ASN A 40 0.79 -1.25 -19.29
C ASN A 40 0.44 -0.11 -18.32
N ALA A 41 1.41 0.46 -17.59
CA ALA A 41 1.22 1.60 -16.68
C ALA A 41 0.74 2.89 -17.39
N GLY A 42 0.59 2.90 -18.71
CA GLY A 42 -0.08 3.96 -19.47
C GLY A 42 -1.58 3.72 -19.76
N ALA A 43 -2.09 2.52 -19.50
CA ALA A 43 -3.48 2.14 -19.78
C ALA A 43 -4.30 2.18 -18.48
N GLY A 44 -4.71 3.38 -18.05
CA GLY A 44 -5.50 3.58 -16.82
C GLY A 44 -6.80 2.77 -16.72
N LYS A 45 -7.25 2.13 -17.82
CA LYS A 45 -8.44 1.26 -17.88
C LYS A 45 -8.19 -0.23 -17.61
N LEU A 46 -6.95 -0.71 -17.69
CA LEU A 46 -6.64 -2.15 -17.54
C LEU A 46 -6.28 -2.55 -16.10
N ILE A 47 -6.03 -1.58 -15.23
CA ILE A 47 -5.70 -1.84 -13.83
C ILE A 47 -6.99 -1.97 -13.03
N ASN A 48 -7.34 -3.20 -12.65
CA ASN A 48 -8.46 -3.45 -11.75
C ASN A 48 -8.04 -3.08 -10.31
N ARG A 49 -8.24 -1.81 -9.95
CA ARG A 49 -8.06 -1.31 -8.58
C ARG A 49 -9.39 -1.19 -7.87
N VAL A 50 -9.41 -1.51 -6.59
CA VAL A 50 -10.55 -1.25 -5.69
C VAL A 50 -10.08 -0.37 -4.54
N GLY A 51 -10.96 0.47 -4.00
CA GLY A 51 -10.65 1.14 -2.74
C GLY A 51 -10.36 0.10 -1.65
N ILE A 52 -9.38 0.36 -0.80
CA ILE A 52 -9.21 -0.50 0.38
C ILE A 52 -10.42 -0.33 1.30
N ALA A 53 -10.81 -1.40 2.00
CA ALA A 53 -12.05 -1.45 2.76
C ALA A 53 -11.96 -0.74 4.13
N GLY A 54 -10.76 -0.41 4.61
CA GLY A 54 -10.59 0.33 5.85
C GLY A 54 -9.13 0.47 6.28
N VAL A 55 -8.86 1.49 7.08
CA VAL A 55 -7.56 1.72 7.73
C VAL A 55 -7.83 2.22 9.12
N ASP A 56 -7.17 1.62 10.10
CA ASP A 56 -7.31 1.99 11.50
C ASP A 56 -5.92 2.20 12.08
N MET A 57 -5.73 3.28 12.85
CA MET A 57 -4.50 3.49 13.63
C MET A 57 -4.34 2.42 14.71
N HIS A 58 -5.46 1.88 15.20
CA HIS A 58 -5.49 0.78 16.15
C HIS A 58 -6.69 -0.12 15.88
N LYS A 59 -6.43 -1.39 15.60
CA LYS A 59 -7.45 -2.43 15.57
C LYS A 59 -6.87 -3.75 16.06
N VAL A 60 -7.58 -4.41 16.96
CA VAL A 60 -7.22 -5.74 17.43
C VAL A 60 -7.79 -6.85 16.53
N PRO A 61 -7.09 -7.98 16.34
CA PRO A 61 -7.51 -9.05 15.42
C PRO A 61 -8.71 -9.86 15.93
N VAL A 62 -8.91 -9.93 17.26
CA VAL A 62 -10.04 -10.64 17.89
C VAL A 62 -10.56 -9.85 19.08
N LYS A 63 -11.86 -9.98 19.38
CA LYS A 63 -12.60 -9.18 20.39
C LYS A 63 -11.95 -9.15 21.78
N PHE A 64 -11.27 -10.22 22.18
CA PHE A 64 -10.68 -10.36 23.52
C PHE A 64 -9.15 -10.21 23.53
N PHE A 65 -8.56 -9.76 22.43
CA PHE A 65 -7.12 -9.50 22.36
C PHE A 65 -6.78 -8.26 23.19
N LYS A 66 -6.04 -8.46 24.28
CA LYS A 66 -5.54 -7.37 25.13
C LYS A 66 -4.14 -7.00 24.70
N THR A 67 -3.91 -5.71 24.51
CA THR A 67 -2.61 -5.18 24.15
C THR A 67 -2.44 -3.77 24.73
N ASN A 68 -1.22 -3.44 25.10
CA ASN A 68 -0.81 -2.08 25.47
C ASN A 68 -0.17 -1.34 24.29
N VAL A 69 -0.12 -1.94 23.10
CA VAL A 69 0.47 -1.35 21.90
C VAL A 69 -0.60 -1.04 20.85
N GLN A 70 -0.40 0.05 20.12
CA GLN A 70 -1.23 0.34 18.95
C GLN A 70 -0.93 -0.68 17.85
N ILE A 71 -1.98 -1.08 17.12
CA ILE A 71 -1.88 -2.08 16.05
C ILE A 71 -2.43 -1.42 14.79
N PRO A 72 -1.56 -0.80 13.98
CA PRO A 72 -1.94 -0.34 12.66
C PRO A 72 -2.60 -1.46 11.88
N HIS A 73 -3.66 -1.12 11.17
CA HIS A 73 -4.46 -2.10 10.48
C HIS A 73 -4.88 -1.60 9.10
N ILE A 74 -4.81 -2.50 8.12
CA ILE A 74 -5.30 -2.28 6.76
C ILE A 74 -6.26 -3.40 6.41
N LYS A 75 -7.52 -3.05 6.14
CA LYS A 75 -8.50 -3.97 5.57
C LYS A 75 -8.47 -3.87 4.05
N LEU A 76 -8.01 -4.92 3.42
CA LEU A 76 -8.11 -5.15 1.98
C LEU A 76 -9.46 -5.83 1.66
N ARG A 77 -9.70 -6.19 0.39
CA ARG A 77 -10.98 -6.78 -0.02
C ARG A 77 -11.32 -8.06 0.74
N ASN A 78 -10.37 -8.99 0.82
CA ASN A 78 -10.55 -10.32 1.44
C ASN A 78 -9.43 -10.64 2.44
N THR A 79 -8.70 -9.62 2.91
CA THR A 79 -7.51 -9.81 3.75
C THR A 79 -7.40 -8.65 4.72
N ASP A 80 -7.22 -8.94 6.00
CA ASP A 80 -6.90 -7.93 7.01
C ASP A 80 -5.40 -8.07 7.36
N LEU A 81 -4.70 -6.95 7.35
CA LEU A 81 -3.29 -6.83 7.71
C LEU A 81 -3.20 -6.11 9.05
N PHE A 82 -2.76 -6.83 10.08
CA PHE A 82 -2.52 -6.29 11.42
C PHE A 82 -1.02 -6.23 11.66
N PHE A 83 -0.49 -5.01 11.80
CA PHE A 83 0.94 -4.80 12.00
C PHE A 83 1.25 -4.83 13.50
N LEU A 84 1.67 -5.99 14.00
CA LEU A 84 2.18 -6.14 15.38
C LEU A 84 3.65 -5.69 15.42
N PRO A 85 4.21 -5.34 16.60
CA PRO A 85 5.60 -4.91 16.71
C PRO A 85 6.62 -5.89 16.11
N GLU A 86 6.35 -7.19 16.23
CA GLU A 86 7.26 -8.27 15.83
C GLU A 86 6.88 -8.94 14.50
N ARG A 87 5.61 -8.90 14.10
CA ARG A 87 5.12 -9.66 12.94
C ARG A 87 3.94 -8.95 12.27
N LEU A 88 3.82 -9.17 10.96
CA LEU A 88 2.58 -8.93 10.25
C LEU A 88 1.64 -10.13 10.47
N LEU A 89 0.51 -9.90 11.13
CA LEU A 89 -0.57 -10.87 11.23
C LEU A 89 -1.56 -10.65 10.09
N VAL A 90 -1.77 -11.69 9.29
CA VAL A 90 -2.60 -11.69 8.09
C VAL A 90 -3.82 -12.55 8.36
N GLN A 91 -5.02 -11.97 8.21
CA GLN A 91 -6.27 -12.70 8.34
C GLN A 91 -6.96 -12.82 6.99
N ARG A 92 -7.40 -14.03 6.63
CA ARG A 92 -8.24 -14.30 5.45
C ARG A 92 -9.43 -15.15 5.89
N GLY A 93 -10.61 -14.53 5.97
CA GLY A 93 -11.78 -15.14 6.61
C GLY A 93 -11.46 -15.48 8.07
N ASN A 94 -11.57 -16.77 8.43
CA ASN A 94 -11.29 -17.25 9.79
C ASN A 94 -9.86 -17.79 9.98
N LYS A 95 -8.99 -17.67 8.96
CA LYS A 95 -7.61 -18.17 9.01
C LYS A 95 -6.65 -17.03 9.28
N PHE A 96 -5.67 -17.31 10.15
CA PHE A 96 -4.59 -16.39 10.48
C PHE A 96 -3.23 -16.97 10.07
N ALA A 97 -2.36 -16.11 9.58
CA ALA A 97 -0.95 -16.40 9.35
C ALA A 97 -0.10 -15.25 9.90
N ALA A 98 1.04 -15.57 10.51
CA ALA A 98 1.96 -14.56 11.03
C ALA A 98 3.26 -14.58 10.22
N VAL A 99 3.71 -13.42 9.77
CA VAL A 99 4.92 -13.23 8.97
C VAL A 99 5.88 -12.34 9.75
N PHE A 100 7.07 -12.85 10.06
CA PHE A 100 8.14 -12.01 10.58
C PHE A 100 8.56 -10.97 9.56
N TYR A 101 8.87 -9.75 10.00
CA TYR A 101 9.30 -8.69 9.10
C TYR A 101 10.58 -9.02 8.34
N LYS A 102 11.48 -9.85 8.90
CA LYS A 102 12.65 -10.37 8.15
C LYS A 102 12.29 -11.22 6.93
N ASN A 103 11.09 -11.78 6.90
CA ASN A 103 10.56 -12.60 5.80
C ASN A 103 9.53 -11.83 4.95
N LEU A 104 9.32 -10.55 5.24
CA LEU A 104 8.44 -9.66 4.49
C LEU A 104 9.28 -8.77 3.59
N VAL A 105 9.07 -8.88 2.29
CA VAL A 105 9.64 -7.98 1.28
C VAL A 105 8.63 -6.86 1.04
N ILE A 106 9.08 -5.63 1.17
CA ILE A 106 8.29 -4.42 0.88
C ILE A 106 9.04 -3.64 -0.21
N ASP A 107 8.50 -3.68 -1.43
CA ASP A 107 8.98 -2.87 -2.54
C ASP A 107 8.04 -1.69 -2.74
N HIS A 108 8.60 -0.56 -3.17
CA HIS A 108 7.81 0.60 -3.55
C HIS A 108 8.22 1.11 -4.93
N SER A 109 7.27 1.69 -5.64
CA SER A 109 7.51 2.37 -6.91
C SER A 109 6.50 3.48 -7.10
N THR A 110 6.65 4.24 -8.18
CA THR A 110 5.61 5.19 -8.60
C THR A 110 5.05 4.77 -9.95
N THR A 111 3.78 5.07 -10.16
CA THR A 111 3.07 4.76 -11.40
C THR A 111 2.27 5.97 -11.86
N ARG A 112 2.23 6.15 -13.18
CA ARG A 112 1.35 7.14 -13.83
C ARG A 112 -0.03 6.52 -13.96
N PHE A 113 -1.06 7.27 -13.61
CA PHE A 113 -2.44 6.79 -13.67
C PHE A 113 -3.33 7.86 -14.31
N ILE A 114 -4.03 7.48 -15.37
CA ILE A 114 -5.03 8.34 -16.02
C ILE A 114 -6.28 8.35 -15.14
N GLU A 115 -6.57 9.49 -14.50
CA GLU A 115 -7.70 9.64 -13.59
C GLU A 115 -8.88 10.31 -14.32
N ASP A 116 -9.85 9.50 -14.76
CA ASP A 116 -11.09 10.01 -15.40
C ASP A 116 -12.13 10.44 -14.34
N GLU A 117 -11.94 10.06 -13.08
CA GLU A 117 -12.79 10.51 -11.97
C GLU A 117 -12.25 11.77 -11.29
N ALA A 118 -12.81 12.12 -10.13
CA ALA A 118 -12.28 13.19 -9.29
C ALA A 118 -10.87 12.85 -8.80
N VAL A 119 -9.92 13.76 -9.01
CA VAL A 119 -8.55 13.64 -8.50
C VAL A 119 -8.53 13.85 -6.99
N ALA A 120 -7.77 13.03 -6.27
CA ALA A 120 -7.55 13.24 -4.85
C ALA A 120 -6.77 14.54 -4.60
N SER A 121 -7.15 15.32 -3.58
CA SER A 121 -6.53 16.62 -3.33
C SER A 121 -5.05 16.56 -2.93
N ASP A 122 -4.54 15.39 -2.58
CA ASP A 122 -3.13 15.13 -2.27
C ASP A 122 -2.38 14.40 -3.40
N ALA A 123 -3.03 14.19 -4.55
CA ALA A 123 -2.41 13.61 -5.74
C ALA A 123 -1.58 14.66 -6.49
N ARG A 124 -0.44 14.22 -7.02
CA ARG A 124 0.39 15.03 -7.92
C ARG A 124 0.01 14.76 -9.37
N ILE A 125 -0.56 15.74 -10.05
CA ILE A 125 -0.77 15.70 -11.50
C ILE A 125 0.58 15.91 -12.19
N VAL A 126 0.95 15.02 -13.11
CA VAL A 126 2.25 15.06 -13.82
C VAL A 126 2.11 15.22 -15.33
N ASP A 127 0.91 15.01 -15.88
CA ASP A 127 0.61 15.21 -17.29
C ASP A 127 -0.91 15.26 -17.50
N HIS A 128 -1.37 15.45 -18.73
CA HIS A 128 -2.75 15.32 -19.16
C HIS A 128 -2.84 14.50 -20.44
N THR A 129 -3.95 13.82 -20.64
CA THR A 129 -4.27 13.12 -21.90
C THR A 129 -5.71 13.37 -22.31
N TRP A 130 -6.09 12.96 -23.51
CA TRP A 130 -7.49 13.05 -23.95
C TRP A 130 -8.28 11.83 -23.48
N LYS A 131 -9.54 12.03 -23.08
CA LYS A 131 -10.43 10.91 -22.72
C LYS A 131 -10.54 9.89 -23.84
N TYR A 132 -10.58 10.37 -25.07
CA TYR A 132 -10.52 9.55 -26.28
C TYR A 132 -9.32 9.98 -27.13
N VAL A 133 -8.31 9.13 -27.23
CA VAL A 133 -7.10 9.40 -28.01
C VAL A 133 -7.21 8.82 -29.43
N ASN A 134 -6.72 9.55 -30.42
CA ASN A 134 -6.53 9.04 -31.78
C ASN A 134 -5.23 8.22 -31.89
N LYS A 135 -4.96 7.62 -33.07
CA LYS A 135 -3.75 6.81 -33.31
C LYS A 135 -2.42 7.53 -33.03
N SER A 136 -2.42 8.87 -33.12
CA SER A 136 -1.24 9.71 -32.90
C SER A 136 -1.18 10.28 -31.46
N GLY A 137 -2.09 9.86 -30.56
CA GLY A 137 -2.13 10.32 -29.16
C GLY A 137 -2.85 11.66 -28.93
N GLY A 138 -3.31 12.33 -29.99
CA GLY A 138 -4.09 13.57 -29.89
C GLY A 138 -5.60 13.32 -29.64
N PRO A 139 -6.43 14.38 -29.62
CA PRO A 139 -7.87 14.23 -29.42
C PRO A 139 -8.50 13.47 -30.60
N ASP A 140 -9.27 12.43 -30.31
CA ASP A 140 -10.20 11.87 -31.28
C ASP A 140 -11.40 12.81 -31.44
N ARG A 141 -11.48 13.45 -32.61
CA ARG A 141 -12.49 14.47 -32.95
C ARG A 141 -13.87 13.90 -33.26
N ARG A 142 -14.02 12.58 -33.34
CA ARG A 142 -15.34 11.93 -33.51
C ARG A 142 -16.19 12.02 -32.23
N PHE A 143 -15.54 12.25 -31.09
CA PHE A 143 -16.21 12.45 -29.81
C PHE A 143 -16.34 13.94 -29.52
N SER A 144 -17.56 14.47 -29.61
CA SER A 144 -17.85 15.90 -29.38
C SER A 144 -17.53 16.38 -27.97
N ASN A 145 -17.62 15.51 -26.96
CA ASN A 145 -17.31 15.79 -25.55
C ASN A 145 -15.98 15.18 -25.10
N ASN A 146 -14.95 15.26 -25.95
CA ASN A 146 -13.62 14.76 -25.62
C ASN A 146 -12.82 15.76 -24.79
N ARG A 147 -12.92 15.67 -23.46
CA ARG A 147 -12.13 16.51 -22.55
C ARG A 147 -10.73 15.94 -22.31
N GLN A 148 -9.82 16.80 -21.89
CA GLN A 148 -8.59 16.35 -21.27
C GLN A 148 -8.86 15.80 -19.86
N ILE A 149 -8.10 14.77 -19.49
CA ILE A 149 -8.14 14.10 -18.19
C ILE A 149 -6.72 14.02 -17.63
N PRO A 150 -6.54 14.21 -16.31
CA PRO A 150 -5.24 14.28 -15.68
C PRO A 150 -4.55 12.91 -15.61
N ILE A 151 -3.23 12.92 -15.74
CA ILE A 151 -2.36 11.81 -15.40
C ILE A 151 -1.73 12.13 -14.05
N CYS A 152 -2.14 11.39 -13.03
CA CYS A 152 -1.60 11.50 -11.68
C CYS A 152 -0.40 10.57 -11.49
N LEU A 153 0.53 10.97 -10.62
CA LEU A 153 1.56 10.09 -10.10
C LEU A 153 1.06 9.53 -8.76
N TYR A 154 1.06 8.21 -8.63
CA TYR A 154 0.73 7.50 -7.40
C TYR A 154 1.89 6.64 -6.93
N SER A 155 1.96 6.39 -5.64
CA SER A 155 2.87 5.38 -5.09
C SER A 155 2.19 4.02 -5.07
N GLU A 156 2.97 2.99 -5.38
CA GLU A 156 2.60 1.58 -5.32
C GLU A 156 3.53 0.86 -4.36
N TYR A 157 2.97 0.04 -3.48
CA TYR A 157 3.68 -0.76 -2.48
C TYR A 157 3.32 -2.23 -2.67
N THR A 158 4.33 -3.05 -2.93
CA THR A 158 4.20 -4.50 -3.08
C THR A 158 4.71 -5.17 -1.81
N LEU A 159 3.81 -5.81 -1.06
CA LEU A 159 4.11 -6.58 0.14
C LEU A 159 4.11 -8.07 -0.22
N ARG A 160 5.24 -8.74 0.02
CA ARG A 160 5.43 -10.16 -0.36
C ARG A 160 6.08 -10.98 0.74
N SER A 161 5.65 -12.23 0.89
CA SER A 161 6.34 -13.21 1.71
C SER A 161 6.31 -14.58 1.05
N VAL A 162 7.32 -15.41 1.34
CA VAL A 162 7.34 -16.82 0.91
C VAL A 162 6.18 -17.63 1.48
N THR A 163 5.57 -17.15 2.57
CA THR A 163 4.47 -17.80 3.28
C THR A 163 3.08 -17.40 2.77
N GLY A 164 2.99 -16.63 1.68
CA GLY A 164 1.73 -16.40 0.96
C GLY A 164 1.17 -14.97 1.00
N VAL A 165 1.92 -13.99 1.51
CA VAL A 165 1.57 -12.57 1.30
C VAL A 165 1.99 -12.16 -0.11
N ASN A 166 1.07 -11.57 -0.86
CA ASN A 166 1.33 -10.95 -2.17
C ASN A 166 0.24 -9.91 -2.42
N GLU A 167 0.40 -8.74 -1.83
CA GLU A 167 -0.58 -7.65 -1.89
C GLU A 167 0.06 -6.41 -2.51
N VAL A 168 -0.70 -5.72 -3.35
CA VAL A 168 -0.29 -4.46 -3.96
C VAL A 168 -1.25 -3.36 -3.52
N ILE A 169 -0.72 -2.36 -2.83
CA ILE A 169 -1.46 -1.22 -2.27
C ILE A 169 -0.95 0.05 -2.95
N CYS A 170 -1.86 0.93 -3.36
CA CYS A 170 -1.51 2.22 -3.96
C CYS A 170 -2.04 3.39 -3.14
N THR A 171 -1.33 4.51 -3.14
CA THR A 171 -1.72 5.74 -2.44
C THR A 171 -1.71 6.94 -3.38
N SER A 172 -2.68 7.84 -3.20
CA SER A 172 -2.69 9.12 -3.93
C SER A 172 -1.53 10.03 -3.52
N LYS A 173 -1.23 10.09 -2.22
CA LYS A 173 -0.03 10.76 -1.72
C LYS A 173 1.20 9.94 -2.04
N ILE A 174 2.18 10.58 -2.69
CA ILE A 174 3.49 9.99 -2.96
C ILE A 174 4.20 9.71 -1.63
N GLY A 175 4.76 8.50 -1.52
CA GLY A 175 5.57 8.04 -0.41
C GLY A 175 4.83 7.88 0.92
N ALA A 176 3.50 7.85 0.89
CA ALA A 176 2.67 7.74 2.09
C ALA A 176 2.99 6.51 2.96
N PHE A 177 3.48 5.41 2.40
CA PHE A 177 3.87 4.21 3.16
C PHE A 177 5.39 4.07 3.33
N ASP A 178 6.22 4.93 2.73
CA ASP A 178 7.69 4.76 2.69
C ASP A 178 8.30 4.74 4.09
N GLY A 179 7.87 5.66 4.95
CA GLY A 179 8.33 5.74 6.34
C GLY A 179 8.00 4.48 7.12
N PHE A 180 6.77 3.97 6.98
CA PHE A 180 6.35 2.74 7.65
C PHE A 180 7.05 1.51 7.08
N GLY A 181 7.12 1.37 5.76
CA GLY A 181 7.83 0.26 5.11
C GLY A 181 9.32 0.23 5.47
N SER A 182 9.99 1.37 5.53
CA SER A 182 11.39 1.48 5.97
C SER A 182 11.56 1.05 7.42
N TYR A 183 10.65 1.46 8.28
CA TYR A 183 10.64 1.08 9.68
C TYR A 183 10.43 -0.44 9.87
N LEU A 184 9.47 -1.05 9.16
CA LEU A 184 9.27 -2.51 9.17
C LEU A 184 10.51 -3.26 8.67
N ASN A 185 11.17 -2.76 7.62
CA ASN A 185 12.41 -3.34 7.12
C ASN A 185 13.55 -3.26 8.15
N GLN A 186 13.64 -2.18 8.93
CA GLN A 186 14.63 -2.05 10.00
C GLN A 186 14.41 -3.11 11.10
N ILE A 187 13.15 -3.34 11.49
CA ILE A 187 12.79 -4.42 12.42
C ILE A 187 13.20 -5.78 11.83
N GLY A 188 12.95 -6.01 10.54
CA GLY A 188 13.36 -7.23 9.84
C GLY A 188 14.88 -7.46 9.84
N ARG A 189 15.69 -6.40 9.70
CA ARG A 189 17.15 -6.49 9.82
C ARG A 189 17.57 -6.89 11.23
N PHE A 190 16.99 -6.28 12.25
CA PHE A 190 17.25 -6.62 13.65
C PHE A 190 16.89 -8.09 13.97
N GLN A 191 15.73 -8.56 13.49
CA GLN A 191 15.29 -9.96 13.64
C GLN A 191 16.19 -10.97 12.92
N SER A 192 16.95 -10.53 11.92
CA SER A 192 17.93 -11.35 11.21
C SER A 192 19.24 -11.42 11.98
N ALA A 193 19.72 -10.30 12.52
CA ALA A 193 20.93 -10.21 13.33
C ALA A 193 20.83 -11.02 14.63
N MET A 194 19.72 -10.94 15.36
CA MET A 194 19.51 -11.72 16.59
C MET A 194 19.53 -13.25 16.35
N ARG A 195 19.16 -13.71 15.15
CA ARG A 195 19.21 -15.14 14.80
C ARG A 195 20.65 -15.62 14.58
N GLN A 196 21.56 -14.72 14.23
CA GLN A 196 22.96 -15.03 13.94
C GLN A 196 23.88 -14.87 15.16
N GLY A 197 23.34 -14.46 16.33
CA GLY A 197 24.13 -14.26 17.55
C GLY A 197 25.06 -13.04 17.52
N ILE A 198 24.74 -12.02 16.73
CA ILE A 198 25.60 -10.83 16.49
C ILE A 198 25.28 -9.65 17.44
N LEU A 199 24.41 -9.86 18.44
CA LEU A 199 24.09 -8.88 19.48
C LEU A 199 24.14 -9.54 20.86
#